data_AF-L5NZP4-F1
#
_entry.id   AF-L5NZP4-F1
#
_cell.length_a   1.000
_cell.length_b   1.000
_cell.length_c   1.000
_cell.angle_alpha   90.00
_cell.angle_beta   90.00
_cell.angle_gamma   90.00
#
_symmetry.space_group_name_H-M   'P 1'
#
loop_
_entity.id
_entity.type
_entity.pdbx_description
1 polymer ?
#
loop_
_entity_poly.entity_id
_entity_poly.type
_entity_poly.pdbx_seq_one_letter_code
_entity_poly.pdbx_strand_id
1 'polypeptide(L)'
;MTGKYGNGKSHTLKYTRSLLRDRDDVVVGYVAQPGEGFLDIYHEFVYDLGFTHLQNLAYEFLASITQECTDESPASAAAMRSLIDEGDVLLSEIVPEAIKQLSDITKFADFARAIVHMIYEDTNLYAWQWLTAEGIRYEQRKEMEIHSALDDDTMGVRAFTALKNMLLELGYTAVFVFVDEFESIARLSPKNEQATLNSVRHLMDQNSSGLCLLFGCAPEVWQDVMSEYHAFSERIGQEVTLKPLTSEHLSDLIADYLSLERVDGGAEESLRPFTEESLNLILQRSQGNVRQILALCSRLLDDAADADYETISVDVVEEVI
;
A
#
# COMPACT_ATOMS: atom_id res chain seq x y z
N MET A 1 -1.20 -21.12 -20.05
CA MET A 1 -0.06 -21.68 -19.30
C MET A 1 0.09 -20.84 -18.04
N THR A 2 -0.22 -21.40 -16.88
CA THR A 2 -0.13 -20.72 -15.59
C THR A 2 1.34 -20.62 -15.18
N GLY A 3 1.90 -19.42 -15.20
CA GLY A 3 3.24 -19.14 -14.71
C GLY A 3 3.41 -19.63 -13.27
N LYS A 4 4.65 -19.90 -12.86
CA LYS A 4 5.00 -20.39 -11.51
C LYS A 4 4.64 -19.31 -10.46
N TYR A 5 3.38 -19.27 -10.03
CA TYR A 5 2.89 -18.40 -8.95
C TYR A 5 3.47 -18.84 -7.61
N GLY A 6 4.10 -17.93 -6.86
CA GLY A 6 4.53 -18.19 -5.47
C GLY A 6 6.01 -17.97 -5.15
N ASN A 7 6.80 -17.37 -6.04
CA ASN A 7 8.23 -17.04 -5.80
C ASN A 7 8.45 -15.87 -4.81
N GLY A 8 7.43 -15.47 -4.03
CA GLY A 8 7.61 -14.47 -2.97
C GLY A 8 7.36 -13.01 -3.35
N LYS A 9 6.86 -12.66 -4.55
CA LYS A 9 6.59 -11.25 -4.95
C LYS A 9 5.78 -10.47 -3.90
N SER A 10 4.59 -10.96 -3.56
CA SER A 10 3.73 -10.37 -2.52
C SER A 10 4.40 -10.38 -1.15
N HIS A 11 5.20 -11.41 -0.83
CA HIS A 11 5.93 -11.49 0.44
C HIS A 11 7.04 -10.42 0.50
N THR A 12 7.77 -10.19 -0.59
CA THR A 12 8.78 -9.13 -0.71
C THR A 12 8.17 -7.73 -0.61
N LEU A 13 7.00 -7.49 -1.22
CA LEU A 13 6.30 -6.21 -1.08
C LEU A 13 5.86 -5.98 0.38
N LYS A 14 5.27 -7.00 1.02
CA LYS A 14 4.87 -6.94 2.43
C LYS A 14 6.06 -6.78 3.39
N TYR A 15 7.17 -7.45 3.12
CA TYR A 15 8.40 -7.30 3.90
C TYR A 15 9.00 -5.89 3.74
N THR A 16 9.02 -5.35 2.51
CA THR A 16 9.43 -3.96 2.30
C THR A 16 8.51 -3.00 3.06
N ARG A 17 7.20 -3.30 3.13
CA ARG A 17 6.24 -2.52 3.94
C ARG A 17 6.59 -2.59 5.42
N SER A 18 6.97 -3.75 5.95
CA SER A 18 7.36 -3.87 7.36
C SER A 18 8.64 -3.11 7.68
N LEU A 19 9.60 -3.01 6.75
CA LEU A 19 10.83 -2.23 6.95
C LEU A 19 10.58 -0.71 7.06
N LEU A 20 9.46 -0.24 6.51
CA LEU A 20 9.07 1.17 6.56
C LEU A 20 8.10 1.47 7.72
N ARG A 21 7.64 0.46 8.45
CA ARG A 21 6.60 0.60 9.48
C ARG A 21 7.02 1.51 10.63
N ASP A 22 8.30 1.50 11.00
CA ASP A 22 8.84 2.29 12.12
C ASP A 22 9.21 3.73 11.72
N ARG A 23 8.91 4.13 10.48
CA ARG A 23 9.12 5.48 9.98
C ARG A 23 7.81 6.26 9.98
N ASP A 24 7.69 7.21 10.89
CA ASP A 24 6.53 8.11 10.98
C ASP A 24 6.54 9.20 9.90
N ASP A 25 7.66 9.37 9.20
CA ASP A 25 7.87 10.40 8.19
C ASP A 25 7.59 9.94 6.76
N VAL A 26 7.00 8.75 6.57
CA VAL A 26 6.65 8.22 5.24
C VAL A 26 5.24 7.66 5.22
N VAL A 27 4.60 7.69 4.05
CA VAL A 27 3.30 7.06 3.82
C VAL A 27 3.48 5.85 2.91
N VAL A 28 2.90 4.71 3.27
CA VAL A 28 3.01 3.47 2.49
C VAL A 28 1.62 2.92 2.20
N GLY A 29 1.26 2.85 0.92
CA GLY A 29 0.03 2.22 0.44
C GLY A 29 0.31 0.97 -0.38
N TYR A 30 -0.56 -0.03 -0.24
CA TYR A 30 -0.51 -1.30 -0.93
C TYR A 30 -1.72 -1.48 -1.86
N VAL A 31 -1.45 -1.66 -3.14
CA VAL A 31 -2.43 -1.96 -4.19
C VAL A 31 -2.33 -3.45 -4.50
N ALA A 32 -3.32 -4.23 -4.07
CA ALA A 32 -3.30 -5.68 -4.25
C ALA A 32 -3.47 -6.09 -5.72
N GLN A 33 -4.34 -5.38 -6.46
CA GLN A 33 -4.55 -5.57 -7.88
C GLN A 33 -4.86 -4.20 -8.53
N PRO A 34 -4.19 -3.83 -9.64
CA PRO A 34 -4.30 -2.50 -10.24
C PRO A 34 -5.58 -2.21 -11.05
N GLY A 35 -6.61 -3.07 -10.99
CA GLY A 35 -7.90 -2.84 -11.66
C GLY A 35 -7.85 -2.73 -13.19
N GLU A 36 -8.78 -1.95 -13.76
CA GLU A 36 -8.93 -1.71 -15.21
C GLU A 36 -8.33 -0.37 -15.70
N GLY A 37 -7.86 0.48 -14.78
CA GLY A 37 -7.31 1.80 -15.06
C GLY A 37 -6.46 2.35 -13.93
N PHE A 38 -5.79 3.48 -14.15
CA PHE A 38 -5.04 4.15 -13.08
C PHE A 38 -5.96 4.65 -11.96
N LEU A 39 -7.21 5.02 -12.28
CA LEU A 39 -8.18 5.39 -11.26
C LEU A 39 -8.39 4.28 -10.21
N ASP A 40 -8.38 3.01 -10.62
CA ASP A 40 -8.52 1.88 -9.70
C ASP A 40 -7.26 1.69 -8.84
N ILE A 41 -6.06 1.90 -9.41
CA ILE A 41 -4.80 1.93 -8.65
C ILE A 41 -4.86 3.01 -7.56
N TYR A 42 -5.36 4.20 -7.92
CA TYR A 42 -5.54 5.30 -6.99
C TYR A 42 -6.57 4.96 -5.91
N HIS A 43 -7.73 4.41 -6.29
CA HIS A 43 -8.77 3.97 -5.36
C HIS A 43 -8.20 3.01 -4.32
N GLU A 44 -7.58 1.91 -4.76
CA GLU A 44 -6.99 0.90 -3.88
C GLU A 44 -5.91 1.48 -2.96
N PHE A 45 -5.07 2.38 -3.50
CA PHE A 45 -4.05 3.07 -2.70
C PHE A 45 -4.66 3.90 -1.57
N VAL A 46 -5.63 4.75 -1.87
CA VAL A 46 -6.29 5.60 -0.87
C VAL A 46 -7.10 4.76 0.12
N TYR A 47 -7.74 3.70 -0.36
CA TYR A 47 -8.51 2.78 0.46
C TYR A 47 -7.61 2.03 1.46
N ASP A 48 -6.41 1.59 1.06
CA ASP A 48 -5.41 0.96 1.96
C ASP A 48 -4.86 1.92 3.02
N LEU A 49 -4.79 3.24 2.73
CA LEU A 49 -4.48 4.25 3.77
C LEU A 49 -5.60 4.34 4.82
N GLY A 50 -6.85 4.28 4.36
CA GLY A 50 -8.03 4.24 5.21
C GLY A 50 -8.55 5.61 5.68
N PHE A 51 -9.84 5.63 6.03
CA PHE A 51 -10.59 6.82 6.41
C PHE A 51 -9.92 7.60 7.55
N THR A 52 -9.58 6.91 8.63
CA THR A 52 -9.00 7.54 9.83
C THR A 52 -7.66 8.20 9.54
N HIS A 53 -6.85 7.63 8.66
CA HIS A 53 -5.56 8.20 8.30
C HIS A 53 -5.73 9.51 7.52
N LEU A 54 -6.58 9.53 6.49
CA LEU A 54 -6.88 10.77 5.76
C LEU A 54 -7.53 11.84 6.65
N GLN A 55 -8.42 11.44 7.55
CA GLN A 55 -9.03 12.38 8.51
C GLN A 55 -7.98 12.98 9.45
N ASN A 56 -7.03 12.18 9.94
CA ASN A 56 -5.92 12.68 10.74
C ASN A 56 -5.06 13.68 9.95
N LEU A 57 -4.73 13.39 8.69
CA LEU A 57 -3.99 14.33 7.83
C LEU A 57 -4.74 15.66 7.66
N ALA A 58 -6.07 15.63 7.55
CA ALA A 58 -6.88 16.85 7.51
C ALA A 58 -6.75 17.66 8.81
N TYR A 59 -6.81 17.01 9.98
CA TYR A 59 -6.58 17.67 11.26
C TYR A 59 -5.14 18.18 11.44
N GLU A 60 -4.13 17.45 10.97
CA GLU A 60 -2.72 17.90 10.98
C GLU A 60 -2.54 19.17 10.16
N PHE A 61 -3.18 19.22 8.98
CA PHE A 61 -3.14 20.41 8.14
C PHE A 61 -3.88 21.60 8.76
N LEU A 62 -5.03 21.38 9.40
CA LEU A 62 -5.68 22.43 10.17
C LEU A 62 -4.79 22.92 11.33
N ALA A 63 -4.11 21.99 12.01
CA ALA A 63 -3.21 22.34 13.10
C ALA A 63 -2.08 23.27 12.64
N SER A 64 -1.47 22.99 11.47
CA SER A 64 -0.35 23.76 10.95
C SER A 64 -0.69 25.22 10.60
N ILE A 65 -1.96 25.51 10.27
CA ILE A 65 -2.41 26.86 9.89
C ILE A 65 -3.14 27.62 11.00
N THR A 66 -3.51 26.92 12.09
CA THR A 66 -4.39 27.49 13.14
C THR A 66 -3.77 28.72 13.81
N GLN A 67 -2.44 28.72 13.99
CA GLN A 67 -1.70 29.85 14.56
C GLN A 67 -1.72 31.09 13.67
N GLU A 68 -1.99 30.96 12.37
CA GLU A 68 -2.11 32.10 11.46
C GLU A 68 -3.48 32.78 11.55
N CYS A 69 -4.49 32.05 12.01
CA CYS A 69 -5.88 32.49 12.07
C CYS A 69 -6.34 32.83 13.49
N THR A 70 -5.71 32.24 14.51
CA THR A 70 -6.12 32.29 15.92
C THR A 70 -4.90 32.42 16.84
N ASP A 71 -5.13 32.65 18.14
CA ASP A 71 -4.06 32.67 19.15
C ASP A 71 -3.61 31.25 19.57
N GLU A 72 -4.28 30.19 19.08
CA GLU A 72 -3.99 28.80 19.41
C GLU A 72 -2.89 28.20 18.52
N SER A 73 -2.12 27.27 19.08
CA SER A 73 -1.02 26.59 18.37
C SER A 73 -1.02 25.09 18.70
N PRO A 74 -1.97 24.32 18.12
CA PRO A 74 -2.07 22.89 18.33
C PRO A 74 -0.84 22.16 17.75
N ALA A 75 -0.22 21.32 18.58
CA ALA A 75 0.99 20.59 18.20
C ALA A 75 0.71 19.29 17.40
N SER A 76 -0.56 18.88 17.24
CA SER A 76 -0.93 17.63 16.56
C SER A 76 -2.39 17.63 16.12
N ALA A 77 -2.76 16.68 15.26
CA ALA A 77 -4.16 16.43 14.88
C ALA A 77 -5.08 16.20 16.08
N ALA A 78 -4.63 15.43 17.08
CA ALA A 78 -5.43 15.14 18.26
C ALA A 78 -5.69 16.40 19.10
N ALA A 79 -4.68 17.27 19.24
CA ALA A 79 -4.83 18.55 19.92
C ALA A 79 -5.79 19.47 19.15
N MET A 80 -5.64 19.53 17.82
CA MET A 80 -6.52 20.31 16.96
C MET A 80 -7.98 19.88 17.08
N ARG A 81 -8.23 18.56 17.07
CA ARG A 81 -9.56 18.00 17.25
C ARG A 81 -10.17 18.39 18.60
N SER A 82 -9.41 18.30 19.69
CA SER A 82 -9.90 18.71 21.03
C SER A 82 -10.34 20.17 21.05
N LEU A 83 -9.54 21.07 20.47
CA LEU A 83 -9.86 22.50 20.42
C LEU A 83 -11.15 22.79 19.63
N ILE A 84 -11.40 22.04 18.54
CA ILE A 84 -12.64 22.15 17.77
C ILE A 84 -13.83 21.60 18.58
N ASP A 85 -13.68 20.42 19.18
CA ASP A 85 -14.73 19.74 19.93
C ASP A 85 -15.13 20.53 21.20
N GLU A 86 -14.17 21.19 21.84
CA GLU A 86 -14.37 22.05 23.02
C GLU A 86 -14.89 23.45 22.65
N GLY A 87 -14.80 23.83 21.37
CA GLY A 87 -15.25 25.12 20.83
C GLY A 87 -14.27 26.27 21.02
N ASP A 88 -13.02 25.98 21.40
CA ASP A 88 -11.94 26.96 21.53
C ASP A 88 -11.45 27.45 20.16
N VAL A 89 -11.58 26.62 19.12
CA VAL A 89 -11.32 27.00 17.72
C VAL A 89 -12.57 26.77 16.87
N LEU A 90 -13.05 27.83 16.21
CA LEU A 90 -14.21 27.75 15.33
C LEU A 90 -13.80 27.41 13.90
N LEU A 91 -14.39 26.35 13.33
CA LEU A 91 -14.15 25.96 11.93
C LEU A 91 -14.36 27.11 10.95
N SER A 92 -15.33 28.00 11.19
CA SER A 92 -15.60 29.17 10.34
C SER A 92 -14.45 30.16 10.24
N GLU A 93 -13.54 30.17 11.21
CA GLU A 93 -12.38 31.07 11.24
C GLU A 93 -11.21 30.51 10.45
N ILE A 94 -11.00 29.18 10.51
CA ILE A 94 -9.83 28.51 9.92
C ILE A 94 -10.09 27.94 8.52
N VAL A 95 -11.31 27.46 8.23
CA VAL A 95 -11.62 26.71 7.00
C VAL A 95 -11.41 27.52 5.71
N PRO A 96 -11.80 28.81 5.62
CA PRO A 96 -11.56 29.60 4.41
C PRO A 96 -10.07 29.70 4.05
N GLU A 97 -9.21 29.91 5.06
CA GLU A 97 -7.77 29.96 4.85
C GLU A 97 -7.19 28.56 4.59
N ALA A 98 -7.69 27.53 5.26
CA ALA A 98 -7.32 26.13 5.02
C ALA A 98 -7.52 25.72 3.55
N ILE A 99 -8.72 25.97 3.01
CA ILE A 99 -9.05 25.65 1.62
C ILE A 99 -8.15 26.44 0.68
N LYS A 100 -7.90 27.72 0.96
CA LYS A 100 -7.03 28.58 0.14
C LYS A 100 -5.60 28.04 0.09
N GLN A 101 -4.96 27.84 1.24
CA GLN A 101 -3.58 27.36 1.31
C GLN A 101 -3.46 25.96 0.72
N LEU A 102 -4.35 25.04 1.09
CA LEU A 102 -4.31 23.66 0.57
C LEU A 102 -4.56 23.63 -0.93
N SER A 103 -5.43 24.48 -1.47
CA SER A 103 -5.61 24.62 -2.93
C SER A 103 -4.33 25.10 -3.61
N ASP A 104 -3.58 26.01 -2.99
CA ASP A 104 -2.32 26.51 -3.50
C ASP A 104 -1.20 25.46 -3.43
N ILE A 105 -1.15 24.64 -2.38
CA ILE A 105 -0.18 23.54 -2.24
C ILE A 105 -0.48 22.42 -3.25
N THR A 106 -1.72 21.96 -3.26
CA THR A 106 -2.15 20.80 -4.06
C THR A 106 -2.35 21.13 -5.53
N LYS A 107 -2.55 22.40 -5.87
CA LYS A 107 -3.01 22.87 -7.19
C LYS A 107 -4.30 22.19 -7.64
N PHE A 108 -5.12 21.74 -6.69
CA PHE A 108 -6.37 21.05 -6.93
C PHE A 108 -7.42 21.44 -5.88
N ALA A 109 -8.17 22.51 -6.15
CA ALA A 109 -9.10 23.10 -5.18
C ALA A 109 -10.20 22.12 -4.70
N ASP A 110 -10.73 21.27 -5.59
CA ASP A 110 -11.74 20.29 -5.20
C ASP A 110 -11.16 19.21 -4.26
N PHE A 111 -9.89 18.83 -4.44
CA PHE A 111 -9.20 17.94 -3.50
C PHE A 111 -9.00 18.62 -2.14
N ALA A 112 -8.58 19.89 -2.13
CA ALA A 112 -8.44 20.66 -0.90
C ALA A 112 -9.75 20.75 -0.11
N ARG A 113 -10.88 21.02 -0.80
CA ARG A 113 -12.21 20.99 -0.20
C ARG A 113 -12.54 19.62 0.37
N ALA A 114 -12.35 18.55 -0.41
CA ALA A 114 -12.63 17.19 0.05
C ALA A 114 -11.86 16.84 1.33
N ILE A 115 -10.57 17.17 1.41
CA ILE A 115 -9.76 16.98 2.63
C ILE A 115 -10.34 17.74 3.82
N VAL A 116 -10.69 19.02 3.65
CA VAL A 116 -11.29 19.81 4.75
C VAL A 116 -12.66 19.25 5.17
N HIS A 117 -13.44 18.72 4.22
CA HIS A 117 -14.72 18.07 4.50
C HIS A 117 -14.60 16.75 5.28
N MET A 118 -13.41 16.16 5.40
CA MET A 118 -13.18 14.99 6.28
C MET A 118 -13.39 15.31 7.77
N ILE A 119 -13.31 16.58 8.17
CA ILE A 119 -13.46 17.01 9.58
C ILE A 119 -14.94 17.20 9.98
N TYR A 120 -15.80 17.50 9.02
CA TYR A 120 -17.22 17.74 9.27
C TYR A 120 -17.99 16.42 9.43
N GLU A 121 -18.73 16.27 10.54
CA GLU A 121 -19.51 15.04 10.80
C GLU A 121 -20.54 14.73 9.72
N ASP A 122 -21.19 15.76 9.14
CA ASP A 122 -22.25 15.59 8.15
C ASP A 122 -21.73 15.21 6.74
N THR A 123 -20.50 15.60 6.39
CA THR A 123 -19.97 15.46 5.02
C THR A 123 -18.73 14.57 4.92
N ASN A 124 -18.16 14.10 6.02
CA ASN A 124 -16.91 13.31 6.00
C ASN A 124 -17.01 12.03 5.16
N LEU A 125 -18.18 11.36 5.16
CA LEU A 125 -18.41 10.17 4.34
C LEU A 125 -18.45 10.52 2.85
N TYR A 126 -19.02 11.67 2.48
CA TYR A 126 -19.03 12.11 1.08
C TYR A 126 -17.64 12.52 0.61
N ALA A 127 -16.88 13.20 1.47
CA ALA A 127 -15.48 13.54 1.23
C ALA A 127 -14.65 12.28 1.00
N TRP A 128 -14.80 11.28 1.87
CA TRP A 128 -14.14 9.98 1.74
C TRP A 128 -14.48 9.31 0.41
N GLN A 129 -15.76 9.18 0.07
CA GLN A 129 -16.19 8.56 -1.20
C GLN A 129 -15.68 9.30 -2.44
N TRP A 130 -15.55 10.63 -2.37
CA TRP A 130 -14.96 11.40 -3.46
C TRP A 130 -13.44 11.19 -3.53
N LEU A 131 -12.73 11.22 -2.39
CA LEU A 131 -11.29 11.00 -2.29
C LEU A 131 -10.88 9.58 -2.68
N THR A 132 -11.73 8.58 -2.50
CA THR A 132 -11.48 7.21 -2.95
C THR A 132 -11.87 6.99 -4.41
N ALA A 133 -12.42 7.97 -5.13
CA ALA A 133 -12.96 7.78 -6.48
C ALA A 133 -14.14 6.79 -6.60
N GLU A 134 -14.85 6.48 -5.49
CA GLU A 134 -16.08 5.66 -5.54
C GLU A 134 -17.24 6.38 -6.26
N GLY A 135 -17.12 7.71 -6.39
CA GLY A 135 -18.10 8.56 -7.02
C GLY A 135 -19.24 8.94 -6.07
N ILE A 136 -19.69 10.19 -6.20
CA ILE A 136 -20.78 10.74 -5.37
C ILE A 136 -21.76 11.54 -6.22
N ARG A 137 -23.00 11.64 -5.74
CA ARG A 137 -24.07 12.36 -6.43
C ARG A 137 -23.76 13.85 -6.52
N TYR A 138 -24.32 14.51 -7.53
CA TYR A 138 -24.15 15.94 -7.73
C TYR A 138 -24.57 16.77 -6.49
N GLU A 139 -25.66 16.38 -5.81
CA GLU A 139 -26.15 17.07 -4.62
C GLU A 139 -25.12 17.02 -3.47
N GLN A 140 -24.51 15.85 -3.24
CA GLN A 140 -23.46 15.65 -2.24
C GLN A 140 -22.19 16.45 -2.59
N ARG A 141 -21.79 16.48 -3.88
CA ARG A 141 -20.66 17.32 -4.33
C ARG A 141 -20.93 18.80 -4.12
N LYS A 142 -22.16 19.24 -4.44
CA LYS A 142 -22.57 20.63 -4.31
C LYS A 142 -22.56 21.08 -2.84
N GLU A 143 -22.95 20.21 -1.92
CA GLU A 143 -22.88 20.47 -0.48
C GLU A 143 -21.46 20.74 0.00
N MET A 144 -20.46 20.09 -0.59
CA MET A 144 -19.03 20.30 -0.31
C MET A 144 -18.36 21.35 -1.22
N GLU A 145 -19.14 22.06 -2.04
CA GLU A 145 -18.64 22.99 -3.07
C GLU A 145 -17.61 22.37 -4.03
N ILE A 146 -17.69 21.06 -4.26
CA ILE A 146 -16.84 20.33 -5.21
C ILE A 146 -17.49 20.37 -6.60
N HIS A 147 -16.73 20.77 -7.62
CA HIS A 147 -17.27 20.98 -8.97
C HIS A 147 -16.93 19.86 -9.96
N SER A 148 -15.83 19.14 -9.74
CA SER A 148 -15.39 18.02 -10.58
C SER A 148 -15.78 16.65 -10.02
N ALA A 149 -15.88 15.67 -10.92
CA ALA A 149 -15.94 14.26 -10.55
C ALA A 149 -14.52 13.70 -10.58
N LEU A 150 -14.28 12.68 -9.75
CA LEU A 150 -13.04 11.92 -9.74
C LEU A 150 -13.31 10.58 -10.43
N ASP A 151 -13.44 10.60 -11.76
CA ASP A 151 -14.03 9.51 -12.56
C ASP A 151 -13.19 9.10 -13.78
N ASP A 152 -11.97 9.63 -13.92
CA ASP A 152 -11.03 9.21 -14.95
C ASP A 152 -9.57 9.17 -14.46
N ASP A 153 -8.73 8.45 -15.20
CA ASP A 153 -7.30 8.29 -14.91
C ASP A 153 -6.54 9.61 -14.78
N THR A 154 -6.91 10.64 -15.55
CA THR A 154 -6.24 11.94 -15.49
C THR A 154 -6.53 12.63 -14.16
N MET A 155 -7.78 12.56 -13.71
CA MET A 155 -8.20 13.04 -12.41
C MET A 155 -7.56 12.22 -11.29
N GLY A 156 -7.44 10.90 -11.43
CA GLY A 156 -6.71 10.04 -10.50
C GLY A 156 -5.25 10.46 -10.33
N VAL A 157 -4.52 10.69 -11.43
CA VAL A 157 -3.11 11.17 -11.37
C VAL A 157 -3.01 12.52 -10.67
N ARG A 158 -3.94 13.43 -10.95
CA ARG A 158 -4.01 14.75 -10.31
C ARG A 158 -4.31 14.65 -8.81
N ALA A 159 -5.24 13.80 -8.41
CA ALA A 159 -5.60 13.58 -7.01
C ALA A 159 -4.47 12.92 -6.22
N PHE A 160 -3.76 11.95 -6.81
CA PHE A 160 -2.55 11.38 -6.21
C PHE A 160 -1.48 12.45 -5.99
N THR A 161 -1.20 13.25 -7.02
CA THR A 161 -0.20 14.33 -6.95
C THR A 161 -0.58 15.37 -5.90
N ALA A 162 -1.88 15.70 -5.79
CA ALA A 162 -2.41 16.58 -4.75
C ALA A 162 -2.17 16.03 -3.34
N LEU A 163 -2.50 14.75 -3.10
CA LEU A 163 -2.24 14.08 -1.83
C LEU A 163 -0.75 14.07 -1.47
N LYS A 164 0.11 13.72 -2.42
CA LYS A 164 1.56 13.70 -2.21
C LYS A 164 2.11 15.10 -1.90
N ASN A 165 1.62 16.15 -2.54
CA ASN A 165 2.04 17.52 -2.23
C ASN A 165 1.59 17.96 -0.84
N MET A 166 0.36 17.62 -0.43
CA MET A 166 -0.12 17.85 0.93
C MET A 166 0.77 17.13 1.97
N LEU A 167 1.12 15.86 1.72
CA LEU A 167 2.00 15.10 2.60
C LEU A 167 3.39 15.74 2.74
N LEU A 168 3.99 16.20 1.64
CA LEU A 168 5.27 16.90 1.72
C LEU A 168 5.19 18.20 2.52
N GLU A 169 4.09 18.95 2.40
CA GLU A 169 3.87 20.16 3.18
C GLU A 169 3.78 19.86 4.69
N LEU A 170 3.15 18.75 5.06
CA LEU A 170 3.05 18.26 6.44
C LEU A 170 4.38 17.69 6.98
N GLY A 171 5.44 17.68 6.17
CA GLY A 171 6.77 17.23 6.58
C GLY A 171 7.06 15.75 6.34
N TYR A 172 6.14 15.01 5.69
CA TYR A 172 6.45 13.66 5.21
C TYR A 172 7.54 13.72 4.13
N THR A 173 8.46 12.76 4.14
CA THR A 173 9.61 12.76 3.22
C THR A 173 9.35 11.98 1.94
N ALA A 174 8.45 10.99 1.96
CA ALA A 174 8.13 10.18 0.79
C ALA A 174 6.78 9.43 0.89
N VAL A 175 6.22 9.14 -0.28
CA VAL A 175 5.10 8.22 -0.48
C VAL A 175 5.60 6.96 -1.19
N PHE A 176 5.32 5.80 -0.63
CA PHE A 176 5.58 4.49 -1.22
C PHE A 176 4.28 3.86 -1.69
N VAL A 177 4.26 3.39 -2.94
CA VAL A 177 3.14 2.64 -3.51
C VAL A 177 3.64 1.28 -3.96
N PHE A 178 3.09 0.23 -3.34
CA PHE A 178 3.42 -1.15 -3.68
C PHE A 178 2.27 -1.75 -4.46
N VAL A 179 2.50 -2.01 -5.74
CA VAL A 179 1.49 -2.56 -6.65
C VAL A 179 1.80 -4.03 -6.88
N ASP A 180 1.00 -4.91 -6.31
CA ASP A 180 1.09 -6.35 -6.57
C ASP A 180 0.28 -6.73 -7.82
N GLU A 181 0.55 -7.93 -8.34
CA GLU A 181 -0.08 -8.48 -9.55
C GLU A 181 -0.13 -7.51 -10.73
N PHE A 182 0.95 -6.74 -10.94
CA PHE A 182 1.04 -5.76 -12.03
C PHE A 182 0.87 -6.41 -13.42
N GLU A 183 1.12 -7.72 -13.52
CA GLU A 183 0.82 -8.52 -14.72
C GLU A 183 -0.67 -8.50 -15.15
N SER A 184 -1.60 -8.07 -14.28
CA SER A 184 -3.01 -7.94 -14.64
C SER A 184 -3.26 -6.82 -15.65
N ILE A 185 -2.41 -5.77 -15.67
CA ILE A 185 -2.52 -4.65 -16.62
C ILE A 185 -2.34 -5.14 -18.06
N ALA A 186 -1.43 -6.09 -18.29
CA ALA A 186 -1.22 -6.69 -19.61
C ALA A 186 -2.40 -7.58 -20.07
N ARG A 187 -3.38 -7.86 -19.21
CA ARG A 187 -4.61 -8.58 -19.56
C ARG A 187 -5.75 -7.65 -19.95
N LEU A 188 -5.57 -6.33 -19.78
CA LEU A 188 -6.56 -5.34 -20.17
C LEU A 188 -6.70 -5.29 -21.70
N SER A 189 -7.73 -4.59 -22.17
CA SER A 189 -7.79 -4.25 -23.59
C SER A 189 -6.57 -3.39 -23.97
N PRO A 190 -6.03 -3.48 -25.20
CA PRO A 190 -4.84 -2.71 -25.59
C PRO A 190 -4.98 -1.21 -25.37
N LYS A 191 -6.21 -0.69 -25.50
CA LYS A 191 -6.52 0.72 -25.21
C LYS A 191 -6.37 1.04 -23.72
N ASN A 192 -6.93 0.21 -22.84
CA ASN A 192 -6.90 0.45 -21.39
C ASN A 192 -5.51 0.18 -20.82
N GLU A 193 -4.80 -0.84 -21.30
CA GLU A 193 -3.40 -1.09 -20.97
C GLU A 193 -2.55 0.13 -21.28
N GLN A 194 -2.61 0.63 -22.53
CA GLN A 194 -1.87 1.81 -22.94
C GLN A 194 -2.26 3.06 -22.15
N ALA A 195 -3.56 3.25 -21.85
CA ALA A 195 -4.02 4.37 -21.03
C ALA A 195 -3.43 4.29 -19.62
N THR A 196 -3.52 3.13 -18.97
CA THR A 196 -3.03 2.89 -17.61
C THR A 196 -1.53 3.11 -17.52
N LEU A 197 -0.74 2.50 -18.43
CA LEU A 197 0.71 2.66 -18.45
C LEU A 197 1.13 4.12 -18.70
N ASN A 198 0.40 4.85 -19.55
CA ASN A 198 0.64 6.27 -19.74
C ASN A 198 0.32 7.08 -18.48
N SER A 199 -0.75 6.75 -17.76
CA SER A 199 -1.12 7.41 -16.50
C SER A 199 -0.09 7.15 -15.40
N VAL A 200 0.39 5.91 -15.24
CA VAL A 200 1.51 5.58 -14.33
C VAL A 200 2.77 6.34 -14.73
N ARG A 201 3.10 6.39 -16.03
CA ARG A 201 4.22 7.18 -16.55
C ARG A 201 4.08 8.67 -16.21
N HIS A 202 2.90 9.23 -16.40
CA HIS A 202 2.61 10.63 -16.05
C HIS A 202 2.72 10.89 -14.55
N LEU A 203 2.28 9.95 -13.70
CA LEU A 203 2.47 10.02 -12.26
C LEU A 203 3.96 10.13 -11.91
N MET A 204 4.79 9.24 -12.47
CA MET A 204 6.24 9.24 -12.24
C MET A 204 6.90 10.55 -12.73
N ASP A 205 6.48 11.06 -13.88
CA ASP A 205 6.99 12.32 -14.44
C ASP A 205 6.66 13.53 -13.57
N GLN A 206 5.42 13.61 -13.07
CA GLN A 206 4.95 14.71 -12.24
C GLN A 206 5.52 14.66 -10.81
N ASN A 207 5.97 13.48 -10.38
CA ASN A 207 6.44 13.23 -9.02
C ASN A 207 7.87 12.66 -9.02
N SER A 208 8.81 13.41 -9.58
CA SER A 208 10.23 13.01 -9.68
C SER A 208 10.96 12.93 -8.33
N SER A 209 10.36 13.45 -7.26
CA SER A 209 10.84 13.34 -5.89
C SER A 209 9.69 13.07 -4.91
N GLY A 210 10.01 12.38 -3.81
CA GLY A 210 9.04 12.04 -2.77
C GLY A 210 8.03 10.94 -3.16
N LEU A 211 8.26 10.23 -4.26
CA LEU A 211 7.47 9.07 -4.68
C LEU A 211 8.38 7.87 -4.97
N CYS A 212 8.01 6.70 -4.46
CA CYS A 212 8.65 5.43 -4.77
C CYS A 212 7.57 4.39 -5.14
N LEU A 213 7.67 3.82 -6.34
CA LEU A 213 6.76 2.79 -6.83
C LEU A 213 7.49 1.44 -6.88
N LEU A 214 6.90 0.39 -6.33
CA LEU A 214 7.38 -0.98 -6.47
C LEU A 214 6.29 -1.83 -7.11
N PHE A 215 6.66 -2.55 -8.17
CA PHE A 215 5.76 -3.41 -8.93
C PHE A 215 6.11 -4.88 -8.70
N GLY A 216 5.15 -5.66 -8.23
CA GLY A 216 5.19 -7.12 -8.26
C GLY A 216 4.66 -7.61 -9.59
N CYS A 217 5.54 -8.07 -10.50
CA CYS A 217 5.15 -8.56 -11.82
C CYS A 217 5.73 -9.95 -12.12
N ALA A 218 5.03 -10.75 -12.93
CA ALA A 218 5.57 -11.99 -13.50
C ALA A 218 6.66 -11.67 -14.55
N PRO A 219 7.82 -12.35 -14.55
CA PRO A 219 8.93 -12.01 -15.45
C PRO A 219 8.57 -12.02 -16.93
N GLU A 220 7.74 -12.97 -17.37
CA GLU A 220 7.34 -13.10 -18.77
C GLU A 220 6.52 -11.89 -19.22
N VAL A 221 5.56 -11.48 -18.40
CA VAL A 221 4.68 -10.33 -18.69
C VAL A 221 5.45 -9.01 -18.58
N TRP A 222 6.37 -8.92 -17.60
CA TRP A 222 7.23 -7.75 -17.45
C TRP A 222 8.08 -7.49 -18.69
N GLN A 223 8.68 -8.54 -19.27
CA GLN A 223 9.46 -8.42 -20.50
C GLN A 223 8.64 -7.91 -21.68
N ASP A 224 7.41 -8.41 -21.84
CA ASP A 224 6.50 -7.96 -22.89
C ASP A 224 6.19 -6.46 -22.73
N VAL A 225 5.77 -6.03 -21.54
CA VAL A 225 5.47 -4.61 -21.23
C VAL A 225 6.69 -3.70 -21.47
N MET A 226 7.89 -4.13 -21.05
CA MET A 226 9.12 -3.35 -21.26
C MET A 226 9.50 -3.21 -22.73
N SER A 227 9.16 -4.21 -23.55
CA SER A 227 9.46 -4.20 -24.98
C SER A 227 8.49 -3.34 -25.79
N GLU A 228 7.22 -3.28 -25.40
CA GLU A 228 6.18 -2.54 -26.12
C GLU A 228 6.09 -1.07 -25.68
N TYR A 229 6.40 -0.76 -24.41
CA TYR A 229 6.19 0.56 -23.82
C TYR A 229 7.50 1.22 -23.37
N HIS A 230 8.36 1.57 -24.34
CA HIS A 230 9.68 2.16 -24.07
C HIS A 230 9.65 3.42 -23.18
N ALA A 231 8.64 4.28 -23.35
CA ALA A 231 8.53 5.49 -22.53
C ALA A 231 8.27 5.17 -21.04
N PHE A 232 7.60 4.06 -20.74
CA PHE A 232 7.43 3.61 -19.35
C PHE A 232 8.72 2.95 -18.85
N SER A 233 9.36 2.09 -19.67
CA SER A 233 10.56 1.36 -19.27
C SER A 233 11.76 2.27 -18.94
N GLU A 234 11.94 3.38 -19.65
CA GLU A 234 13.00 4.37 -19.36
C GLU A 234 12.93 4.97 -17.94
N ARG A 235 11.78 4.89 -17.27
CA ARG A 235 11.58 5.42 -15.91
C ARG A 235 11.77 4.36 -14.83
N ILE A 236 11.93 3.10 -15.20
CA ILE A 236 12.22 2.02 -14.26
C ILE A 236 13.68 2.13 -13.83
N GLY A 237 13.90 2.49 -12.57
CA GLY A 237 15.25 2.66 -12.04
C GLY A 237 15.99 1.34 -11.79
N GLN A 238 15.28 0.32 -11.32
CA GLN A 238 15.87 -0.98 -10.96
C GLN A 238 14.88 -2.11 -11.17
N GLU A 239 15.36 -3.21 -11.75
CA GLU A 239 14.65 -4.48 -11.86
C GLU A 239 15.34 -5.54 -11.00
N VAL A 240 14.55 -6.30 -10.23
CA VAL A 240 15.05 -7.38 -9.38
C VAL A 240 14.30 -8.66 -9.68
N THR A 241 15.00 -9.67 -10.22
CA THR A 241 14.42 -11.00 -10.45
C THR A 241 14.54 -11.84 -9.18
N LEU A 242 13.40 -12.21 -8.59
CA LEU A 242 13.35 -13.11 -7.43
C LEU A 242 13.77 -14.53 -7.84
N LYS A 243 14.73 -15.10 -7.11
CA LYS A 243 15.20 -16.48 -7.31
C LYS A 243 14.42 -17.43 -6.38
N PRO A 244 14.22 -18.69 -6.78
CA PRO A 244 13.71 -19.72 -5.88
C PRO A 244 14.56 -19.84 -4.61
N LEU A 245 13.94 -20.26 -3.50
CA LEU A 245 14.66 -20.49 -2.25
C LEU A 245 15.74 -21.56 -2.41
N THR A 246 16.86 -21.34 -1.73
CA THR A 246 17.91 -22.34 -1.52
C THR A 246 17.64 -23.09 -0.21
N SER A 247 18.35 -24.20 0.03
CA SER A 247 18.26 -24.92 1.30
C SER A 247 18.66 -24.05 2.49
N GLU A 248 19.66 -23.19 2.32
CA GLU A 248 20.12 -22.24 3.34
C GLU A 248 19.02 -21.22 3.68
N HIS A 249 18.46 -20.54 2.67
CA HIS A 249 17.40 -19.56 2.88
C HIS A 249 16.10 -20.18 3.39
N LEU A 250 15.85 -21.47 3.11
CA LEU A 250 14.69 -22.18 3.63
C LEU A 250 14.79 -22.35 5.14
N SER A 251 15.95 -22.80 5.64
CA SER A 251 16.17 -22.98 7.08
C SER A 251 15.98 -21.67 7.82
N ASP A 252 16.56 -20.57 7.31
CA ASP A 252 16.41 -19.24 7.91
C ASP A 252 14.94 -18.81 7.94
N LEU A 253 14.22 -18.96 6.82
CA LEU A 253 12.81 -18.61 6.72
C LEU A 253 11.95 -19.35 7.74
N ILE A 254 12.13 -20.67 7.86
CA ILE A 254 11.34 -21.49 8.79
C ILE A 254 11.69 -21.18 10.24
N ALA A 255 12.97 -20.99 10.55
CA ALA A 255 13.40 -20.57 11.87
C ALA A 255 12.78 -19.23 12.27
N ASP A 256 12.76 -18.25 11.37
CA ASP A 256 12.17 -16.94 11.61
C ASP A 256 10.66 -17.05 11.91
N TYR A 257 9.91 -17.81 11.11
CA TYR A 257 8.47 -18.02 11.35
C TYR A 257 8.20 -18.70 12.69
N LEU A 258 8.96 -19.75 13.03
CA LEU A 258 8.80 -20.46 14.30
C LEU A 258 9.16 -19.56 15.49
N SER A 259 10.15 -18.68 15.33
CA SER A 259 10.60 -17.78 16.40
C SER A 259 9.53 -16.78 16.83
N LEU A 260 8.64 -16.37 15.93
CA LEU A 260 7.55 -15.42 16.22
C LEU A 260 6.57 -15.96 17.27
N GLU A 261 6.37 -17.27 17.31
CA GLU A 261 5.36 -17.92 18.17
C GLU A 261 5.99 -18.69 19.34
N ARG A 262 7.32 -18.74 19.43
CA ARG A 262 8.01 -19.45 20.51
C ARG A 262 8.01 -18.66 21.81
N VAL A 263 7.61 -19.34 22.88
CA VAL A 263 7.59 -18.77 24.24
C VAL A 263 8.98 -18.74 24.87
N ASP A 264 9.85 -19.71 24.51
CA ASP A 264 11.23 -19.82 25.01
C ASP A 264 12.24 -19.61 23.87
N GLY A 265 12.98 -18.49 23.90
CA GLY A 265 13.93 -18.03 22.88
C GLY A 265 15.25 -18.81 22.81
N GLY A 266 15.20 -20.14 22.80
CA GLY A 266 16.38 -21.00 22.68
C GLY A 266 16.89 -21.09 21.24
N ALA A 267 18.06 -20.49 20.97
CA ALA A 267 18.73 -20.56 19.66
C ALA A 267 19.14 -22.00 19.25
N GLU A 268 19.25 -22.93 20.21
CA GLU A 268 19.68 -24.32 19.96
C GLU A 268 18.62 -25.21 19.30
N GLU A 269 17.36 -24.76 19.19
CA GLU A 269 16.27 -25.56 18.61
C GLU A 269 15.57 -24.86 17.44
N SER A 270 16.20 -23.88 16.77
CA SER A 270 15.52 -22.95 15.84
C SER A 270 14.61 -23.60 14.78
N LEU A 271 14.94 -24.80 14.31
CA LEU A 271 14.18 -25.51 13.27
C LEU A 271 13.14 -26.50 13.81
N ARG A 272 13.14 -26.83 15.11
CA ARG A 272 12.16 -27.77 15.69
C ARG A 272 10.72 -27.26 15.47
N PRO A 273 9.77 -28.13 15.12
CA PRO A 273 9.86 -29.60 15.14
C PRO A 273 10.42 -30.24 13.86
N PHE A 274 10.87 -29.47 12.86
CA PHE A 274 11.38 -30.02 11.60
C PHE A 274 12.81 -30.54 11.70
N THR A 275 13.10 -31.64 11.02
CA THR A 275 14.49 -32.07 10.74
C THR A 275 15.00 -31.40 9.47
N GLU A 276 16.32 -31.19 9.33
CA GLU A 276 16.91 -30.65 8.09
C GLU A 276 16.58 -31.52 6.86
N GLU A 277 16.52 -32.84 7.04
CA GLU A 277 16.15 -33.80 5.99
C GLU A 277 14.71 -33.60 5.53
N SER A 278 13.78 -33.38 6.46
CA SER A 278 12.37 -33.08 6.15
C SER A 278 12.23 -31.77 5.36
N LEU A 279 12.99 -30.74 5.73
CA LEU A 279 12.99 -29.44 5.02
C LEU A 279 13.57 -29.58 3.61
N ASN A 280 14.62 -30.36 3.43
CA ASN A 280 15.16 -30.66 2.10
C ASN A 280 14.14 -31.39 1.21
N LEU A 281 13.37 -32.33 1.77
CA LEU A 281 12.29 -32.99 1.03
C LEU A 281 11.19 -31.99 0.64
N ILE A 282 10.76 -31.14 1.58
CA ILE A 282 9.77 -30.07 1.32
C ILE A 282 10.27 -29.12 0.22
N LEU A 283 11.55 -28.73 0.26
CA LEU A 283 12.17 -27.87 -0.75
C LEU A 283 12.13 -28.51 -2.14
N GLN A 284 12.50 -29.79 -2.23
CA GLN A 284 12.51 -30.55 -3.47
C GLN A 284 11.11 -30.67 -4.06
N ARG A 285 10.10 -30.97 -3.23
CA ARG A 285 8.69 -31.08 -3.64
C ARG A 285 8.12 -29.74 -4.09
N SER A 286 8.47 -28.67 -3.40
CA SER A 286 7.99 -27.31 -3.68
C SER A 286 8.77 -26.60 -4.78
N GLN A 287 9.88 -27.18 -5.25
CA GLN A 287 10.81 -26.57 -6.22
C GLN A 287 11.25 -25.14 -5.83
N GLY A 288 11.43 -24.88 -4.54
CA GLY A 288 11.81 -23.55 -4.02
C GLY A 288 10.69 -22.50 -4.03
N ASN A 289 9.43 -22.89 -4.23
CA ASN A 289 8.28 -22.00 -4.17
C ASN A 289 7.89 -21.69 -2.71
N VAL A 290 8.08 -20.45 -2.29
CA VAL A 290 7.85 -20.00 -0.91
C VAL A 290 6.42 -20.30 -0.43
N ARG A 291 5.42 -20.05 -1.28
CA ARG A 291 4.00 -20.27 -0.92
C ARG A 291 3.70 -21.74 -0.68
N GLN A 292 4.21 -22.63 -1.54
CA GLN A 292 4.02 -24.08 -1.38
C GLN A 292 4.76 -24.61 -0.16
N ILE A 293 5.98 -24.13 0.09
CA ILE A 293 6.77 -24.46 1.27
C ILE A 293 5.98 -24.12 2.54
N LEU A 294 5.53 -22.87 2.69
CA LEU A 294 4.81 -22.44 3.89
C LEU A 294 3.47 -23.18 4.07
N ALA A 295 2.75 -23.45 2.98
CA ALA A 295 1.51 -24.21 3.02
C ALA A 295 1.73 -25.67 3.45
N LEU A 296 2.79 -26.31 2.95
CA LEU A 296 3.17 -27.66 3.38
C LEU A 296 3.62 -27.66 4.84
N CYS A 297 4.47 -26.73 5.26
CA CYS A 297 4.92 -26.60 6.64
C CYS A 297 3.74 -26.40 7.60
N SER A 298 2.79 -25.51 7.27
CA SER A 298 1.58 -25.30 8.09
C SER A 298 0.77 -26.57 8.23
N ARG A 299 0.49 -27.27 7.12
CA ARG A 299 -0.26 -28.54 7.15
C ARG A 299 0.46 -29.59 7.98
N LEU A 300 1.78 -29.73 7.81
CA LEU A 300 2.59 -30.69 8.54
C LEU A 300 2.62 -30.40 10.05
N LEU A 301 2.60 -29.12 10.45
CA LEU A 301 2.51 -28.74 11.86
C LEU A 301 1.14 -29.10 12.45
N ASP A 302 0.05 -28.84 11.71
CA ASP A 302 -1.30 -29.19 12.13
C ASP A 302 -1.45 -30.72 12.27
N ASP A 303 -1.02 -31.47 11.25
CA ASP A 303 -1.09 -32.94 11.24
C ASP A 303 -0.20 -33.55 12.34
N ALA A 304 0.99 -33.00 12.57
CA ALA A 304 1.88 -33.44 13.64
C ALA A 304 1.29 -33.15 15.03
N ALA A 305 0.64 -32.01 15.22
CA ALA A 305 -0.03 -31.69 16.46
C ALA A 305 -1.23 -32.61 16.72
N ASP A 306 -2.03 -32.93 15.70
CA ASP A 306 -3.17 -33.85 15.80
C ASP A 306 -2.75 -35.30 16.07
N ALA A 307 -1.61 -35.73 15.51
CA ALA A 307 -1.05 -37.07 15.68
C ALA A 307 -0.10 -37.20 16.88
N ASP A 308 0.14 -36.13 17.64
CA ASP A 308 1.04 -36.05 18.79
C ASP A 308 2.51 -36.39 18.43
N TYR A 309 2.94 -36.00 17.22
CA TYR A 309 4.32 -36.13 16.76
C TYR A 309 5.20 -34.99 17.28
N GLU A 310 6.21 -35.30 18.11
CA GLU A 310 7.19 -34.31 18.60
C GLU A 310 8.21 -33.86 17.53
N THR A 311 8.36 -34.61 16.44
CA THR A 311 9.35 -34.32 15.38
C THR A 311 8.78 -34.65 14.00
N ILE A 312 8.90 -33.69 13.08
CA ILE A 312 8.51 -33.83 11.68
C ILE A 312 9.73 -34.37 10.92
N SER A 313 9.77 -35.69 10.75
CA SER A 313 10.80 -36.40 9.98
C SER A 313 10.38 -36.55 8.51
N VAL A 314 11.26 -37.12 7.69
CA VAL A 314 10.99 -37.46 6.29
C VAL A 314 9.74 -38.35 6.15
N ASP A 315 9.59 -39.34 7.03
CA ASP A 315 8.46 -40.28 6.98
C ASP A 315 7.12 -39.56 7.19
N VAL A 316 7.06 -38.64 8.16
CA VAL A 316 5.86 -37.81 8.42
C VAL A 316 5.52 -36.96 7.21
N VAL A 317 6.52 -36.39 6.54
CA VAL A 317 6.33 -35.62 5.31
C VAL A 317 5.80 -36.49 4.17
N GLU A 318 6.25 -37.73 4.05
CA GLU A 318 5.77 -38.68 3.03
C GLU A 318 4.36 -39.19 3.30
N GLU A 319 3.91 -39.28 4.56
CA GLU A 319 2.53 -39.67 4.90
C GLU A 319 1.50 -38.60 4.51
N VAL A 320 1.89 -37.32 4.53
CA VAL A 320 1.01 -36.16 4.30
C VAL A 320 0.93 -35.74 2.82
N ILE A 321 1.93 -36.09 2.01
CA ILE A 321 2.05 -35.72 0.58
C ILE A 321 1.53 -36.83 -0.35
#